data_AF-A0A7S0BGG4-F1
#
_entry.id   AF-A0A7S0BGG4-F1
#
_cell.length_a   1.000
_cell.length_b   1.000
_cell.length_c   1.000
_cell.angle_alpha   90.00
_cell.angle_beta   90.00
_cell.angle_gamma   90.00
#
_symmetry.space_group_name_H-M   'P 1'
#
loop_
_entity.id
_entity.type
_entity.pdbx_description
1 polymer ?
#
loop_
_entity_poly.entity_id
_entity_poly.type
_entity_poly.pdbx_seq_one_letter_code
_entity_poly.pdbx_strand_id
1 'polypeptide(L)'
;MAFLVSVSGSTWRTRTVCQSRLCRRNFLVAGGGILGGLLLFNDPVAAQEKPELPPGAKQFDRLLKAQERWEEIHATVSTKNSELTANDWEGVRAFLRKYYRASEDMEYLSQRFPKDRKQKVAEIAREFRATVKGMDKPAADRDVVLFLEMHKNAENKVAQFFDVLKSGSDVPDEL
;
A
#
# COMPACT_ATOMS: atom_id res chain seq x y z
N MET A 1 45.02 -14.38 -28.21
CA MET A 1 43.96 -15.29 -28.70
C MET A 1 42.64 -14.57 -28.52
N ALA A 2 42.06 -14.10 -29.62
CA ALA A 2 40.81 -13.35 -29.66
C ALA A 2 39.67 -14.31 -30.02
N PHE A 3 38.61 -14.34 -29.23
CA PHE A 3 37.33 -14.94 -29.60
C PHE A 3 36.26 -13.87 -29.52
N LEU A 4 35.93 -13.32 -30.69
CA LEU A 4 34.71 -12.59 -30.96
C LEU A 4 33.60 -13.63 -31.18
N VAL A 5 32.56 -13.60 -30.36
CA VAL A 5 31.30 -14.32 -30.66
C VAL A 5 30.20 -13.29 -30.81
N SER A 6 29.73 -13.20 -32.04
CA SER A 6 28.59 -12.44 -32.56
C SER A 6 27.37 -13.37 -32.61
N VAL A 7 26.24 -12.98 -32.02
CA VAL A 7 24.89 -13.53 -32.28
C VAL A 7 23.89 -12.39 -32.02
N SER A 8 23.51 -11.63 -33.04
CA SER A 8 22.29 -11.75 -33.87
C SER A 8 20.98 -11.68 -33.10
N GLY A 9 20.23 -10.60 -33.35
CA GLY A 9 18.92 -10.33 -32.76
C GLY A 9 17.77 -11.07 -33.45
N SER A 10 16.62 -11.02 -32.79
CA SER A 10 15.32 -11.37 -33.38
C SER A 10 14.21 -10.56 -32.70
N THR A 11 13.73 -9.57 -33.45
CA THR A 11 12.48 -8.84 -33.28
C THR A 11 11.27 -9.75 -33.48
N TRP A 12 10.31 -9.75 -32.54
CA TRP A 12 8.91 -10.07 -32.88
C TRP A 12 7.96 -9.14 -32.13
N ARG A 13 7.17 -8.44 -32.95
CA ARG A 13 6.14 -7.47 -32.65
C ARG A 13 4.82 -8.16 -32.99
N THR A 14 3.91 -8.34 -32.04
CA THR A 14 2.50 -8.64 -32.31
C THR A 14 1.59 -7.73 -31.48
N ARG A 15 1.01 -6.75 -32.16
CA ARG A 15 -0.37 -6.26 -31.90
C ARG A 15 -1.30 -7.44 -32.23
N THR A 16 -2.42 -7.69 -31.55
CA THR A 16 -3.75 -7.04 -31.57
C THR A 16 -4.61 -7.91 -30.63
N VAL A 17 -5.61 -7.42 -29.89
CA VAL A 17 -7.03 -7.43 -30.30
C VAL A 17 -7.76 -6.38 -29.48
N CYS A 18 -8.53 -5.57 -30.20
CA CYS A 18 -9.49 -4.60 -29.72
C CYS A 18 -10.79 -5.31 -29.29
N GLN A 19 -11.71 -4.52 -28.75
CA GLN A 19 -13.14 -4.57 -29.06
C GLN A 19 -14.11 -5.02 -27.95
N SER A 20 -14.90 -4.01 -27.57
CA SER A 20 -16.35 -4.00 -27.32
C SER A 20 -16.86 -4.65 -26.03
N ARG A 21 -17.38 -3.86 -25.08
CA ARG A 21 -18.68 -3.15 -25.08
C ARG A 21 -19.89 -4.09 -24.98
N LEU A 22 -20.67 -3.80 -23.93
CA LEU A 22 -22.14 -3.80 -23.85
C LEU A 22 -22.86 -5.13 -23.61
N CYS A 23 -23.90 -4.98 -22.76
CA CYS A 23 -25.04 -5.87 -22.49
C CYS A 23 -24.78 -6.93 -21.42
N ARG A 24 -25.65 -7.21 -20.45
CA ARG A 24 -27.06 -6.88 -20.10
C ARG A 24 -27.22 -7.59 -18.72
N ARG A 25 -28.09 -7.26 -17.76
CA ARG A 25 -29.49 -6.89 -17.83
C ARG A 25 -29.98 -6.68 -16.38
N ASN A 26 -30.89 -5.73 -16.23
CA ASN A 26 -31.83 -5.63 -15.12
C ASN A 26 -32.38 -7.00 -14.70
N PHE A 27 -32.39 -7.26 -13.39
CA PHE A 27 -33.39 -8.14 -12.80
C PHE A 27 -34.31 -7.30 -11.91
N LEU A 28 -35.31 -6.72 -12.56
CA LEU A 28 -36.55 -6.27 -11.95
C LEU A 28 -37.34 -7.53 -11.58
N VAL A 29 -37.61 -7.76 -10.30
CA VAL A 29 -38.71 -8.63 -9.86
C VAL A 29 -39.73 -7.75 -9.18
N ALA A 30 -40.86 -7.63 -9.86
CA ALA A 30 -42.09 -7.00 -9.40
C ALA A 30 -42.97 -8.04 -8.71
N GLY A 31 -43.75 -7.56 -7.73
CA GLY A 31 -44.83 -8.30 -7.05
C GLY A 31 -44.62 -8.26 -5.54
N GLY A 32 -45.47 -7.72 -4.70
CA GLY A 32 -46.81 -7.15 -4.83
C GLY A 32 -47.36 -7.09 -3.40
N GLY A 33 -48.10 -6.04 -3.04
CA GLY A 33 -48.76 -5.96 -1.72
C GLY A 33 -48.82 -4.56 -1.13
N ILE A 34 -49.95 -3.89 -1.39
CA ILE A 34 -50.38 -2.63 -0.76
C ILE A 34 -50.96 -2.98 0.62
N LEU A 35 -50.57 -2.25 1.68
CA LEU A 35 -51.27 -1.97 2.95
C LEU A 35 -50.20 -1.33 3.87
N GLY A 36 -50.17 -0.02 4.09
CA GLY A 36 -51.17 0.73 4.83
C GLY A 36 -50.57 1.12 6.20
N GLY A 37 -50.23 2.40 6.36
CA GLY A 37 -49.95 3.01 7.66
C GLY A 37 -48.51 2.92 8.16
N LEU A 38 -47.80 4.05 8.06
CA LEU A 38 -47.14 4.78 9.17
C LEU A 38 -46.00 5.60 8.55
N LEU A 39 -46.27 6.89 8.30
CA LEU A 39 -45.21 7.87 8.06
C LEU A 39 -44.48 8.09 9.40
N LEU A 40 -43.58 7.18 9.73
CA LEU A 40 -42.50 7.51 10.65
C LEU A 40 -41.50 8.35 9.85
N PHE A 41 -41.51 9.63 10.16
CA PHE A 41 -40.45 10.58 9.89
C PHE A 41 -39.12 9.92 10.24
N ASN A 42 -38.46 9.36 9.23
CA ASN A 42 -37.05 9.08 9.32
C ASN A 42 -36.39 10.38 8.87
N ASP A 43 -36.31 11.33 9.80
CA ASP A 43 -35.45 12.50 9.62
C ASP A 43 -34.08 11.96 9.23
N PRO A 44 -33.51 12.34 8.07
CA PRO A 44 -32.12 12.06 7.81
C PRO A 44 -31.36 12.80 8.90
N VAL A 45 -30.92 12.06 9.93
CA VAL A 45 -29.95 12.54 10.89
C VAL A 45 -28.85 13.18 10.06
N ALA A 46 -28.78 14.50 10.15
CA ALA A 46 -27.76 15.29 9.51
C ALA A 46 -26.44 14.60 9.88
N ALA A 47 -25.74 14.10 8.87
CA ALA A 47 -24.40 13.57 9.03
C ALA A 47 -23.63 14.67 9.76
N GLN A 48 -23.32 14.42 11.03
CA GLN A 48 -22.46 15.30 11.80
C GLN A 48 -21.24 15.53 10.93
N GLU A 49 -21.00 16.79 10.57
CA GLU A 49 -19.79 17.24 9.89
C GLU A 49 -18.63 16.75 10.75
N LYS A 50 -18.11 15.57 10.41
CA LYS A 50 -16.92 15.03 11.05
C LYS A 50 -15.88 16.10 10.82
N PRO A 51 -15.22 16.63 11.88
CA PRO A 51 -14.19 17.63 11.70
C PRO A 51 -13.23 17.11 10.64
N GLU A 52 -13.18 17.79 9.49
CA GLU A 52 -12.32 17.37 8.39
C GLU A 52 -10.90 17.40 8.93
N LEU A 53 -10.37 16.20 9.20
CA LEU A 53 -8.98 16.03 9.57
C LEU A 53 -8.15 16.77 8.52
N PRO A 54 -7.13 17.55 8.94
CA PRO A 54 -6.32 18.30 8.00
C PRO A 54 -5.80 17.37 6.91
N PRO A 55 -5.63 17.85 5.67
CA PRO A 55 -5.45 17.01 4.49
C PRO A 55 -4.19 16.13 4.50
N GLY A 56 -3.32 16.22 5.51
CA GLY A 56 -2.20 15.30 5.77
C GLY A 56 -2.40 14.33 6.95
N ALA A 57 -3.32 14.60 7.89
CA ALA A 57 -3.53 13.73 9.06
C ALA A 57 -4.08 12.36 8.65
N LYS A 58 -4.91 12.29 7.61
CA LYS A 58 -5.42 11.03 7.08
C LYS A 58 -4.32 10.15 6.48
N GLN A 59 -3.36 10.75 5.79
CA GLN A 59 -2.21 10.09 5.17
C GLN A 59 -1.28 9.57 6.26
N PHE A 60 -1.06 10.36 7.30
CA PHE A 60 -0.28 9.97 8.45
C PHE A 60 -0.94 8.80 9.21
N ASP A 61 -2.24 8.85 9.48
CA ASP A 61 -3.00 7.75 10.08
C ASP A 61 -2.94 6.46 9.24
N ARG A 62 -3.03 6.58 7.91
CA ARG A 62 -2.84 5.44 7.00
C ARG A 62 -1.44 4.85 7.13
N LEU A 63 -0.42 5.69 7.26
CA LEU A 63 0.96 5.24 7.40
C LEU A 63 1.20 4.51 8.73
N LEU A 64 0.65 5.02 9.84
CA LEU A 64 0.72 4.37 11.15
C LEU A 64 0.03 3.01 11.13
N LYS A 65 -1.20 2.93 10.62
CA LYS A 65 -1.92 1.65 10.47
C LYS A 65 -1.20 0.67 9.55
N ALA A 66 -0.51 1.19 8.54
CA ALA A 66 0.30 0.36 7.66
C ALA A 66 1.52 -0.20 8.41
N GLN A 67 2.16 0.60 9.28
CA GLN A 67 3.25 0.16 10.15
C GLN A 67 2.80 -0.90 11.16
N GLU A 68 1.68 -0.68 11.87
CA GLU A 68 1.13 -1.67 12.82
C GLU A 68 0.91 -3.03 12.13
N ARG A 69 0.27 -3.02 10.96
CA ARG A 69 0.07 -4.25 10.16
C ARG A 69 1.38 -4.85 9.65
N TRP A 70 2.38 -4.02 9.38
CA TRP A 70 3.72 -4.47 8.98
C TRP A 70 4.39 -5.29 10.10
N GLU A 71 4.24 -4.83 11.34
CA GLU A 71 4.74 -5.51 12.54
C GLU A 71 3.95 -6.79 12.85
N GLU A 72 2.62 -6.77 12.69
CA GLU A 72 1.77 -7.97 12.83
C GLU A 72 2.19 -9.09 11.87
N ILE A 73 2.50 -8.73 10.61
CA ILE A 73 2.97 -9.70 9.61
C ILE A 73 4.35 -10.23 9.98
N HIS A 74 5.26 -9.39 10.48
CA HIS A 74 6.55 -9.84 10.98
C HIS A 74 6.39 -10.84 12.13
N ALA A 75 5.57 -10.52 13.12
CA ALA A 75 5.29 -11.41 14.25
C ALA A 75 4.68 -12.73 13.78
N THR A 76 3.75 -12.67 12.83
CA THR A 76 3.11 -13.87 12.25
C THR A 76 4.11 -14.73 11.49
N VAL A 77 4.93 -14.15 10.62
CA VAL A 77 5.92 -14.87 9.80
C VAL A 77 7.06 -15.42 10.66
N SER A 78 7.53 -14.68 11.66
CA SER A 78 8.58 -15.15 12.57
C SER A 78 8.11 -16.27 13.49
N THR A 79 6.88 -16.19 14.01
CA THR A 79 6.36 -17.18 14.97
C THR A 79 5.82 -18.44 14.29
N LYS A 80 5.12 -18.29 13.16
CA LYS A 80 4.39 -19.38 12.48
C LYS A 80 5.07 -19.86 11.20
N ASN A 81 6.38 -19.61 11.04
CA ASN A 81 7.12 -19.85 9.78
C ASN A 81 6.82 -21.20 9.09
N SER A 82 6.72 -22.30 9.85
CA SER A 82 6.47 -23.66 9.35
C SER A 82 4.99 -24.00 9.18
N GLU A 83 4.09 -23.20 9.74
CA GLU A 83 2.63 -23.43 9.74
C GLU A 83 1.89 -22.58 8.71
N LEU A 84 2.57 -21.62 8.08
CA LEU A 84 1.97 -20.74 7.08
C LEU A 84 1.55 -21.52 5.82
N THR A 85 0.26 -21.44 5.52
CA THR A 85 -0.33 -22.05 4.34
C THR A 85 -0.06 -21.20 3.09
N ALA A 86 -0.32 -21.77 1.91
CA ALA A 86 -0.25 -21.03 0.65
C ALA A 86 -1.15 -19.77 0.66
N ASN A 87 -2.32 -19.86 1.28
CA ASN A 87 -3.28 -18.76 1.38
C ASN A 87 -2.76 -17.63 2.27
N ASP A 88 -2.02 -17.95 3.34
CA ASP A 88 -1.44 -16.94 4.22
C ASP A 88 -0.38 -16.12 3.47
N TRP A 89 0.49 -16.80 2.70
CA TRP A 89 1.48 -16.14 1.85
C TRP A 89 0.84 -15.29 0.75
N GLU A 90 -0.28 -15.73 0.17
CA GLU A 90 -1.05 -14.89 -0.76
C GLU A 90 -1.59 -13.62 -0.06
N GLY A 91 -2.07 -13.75 1.18
CA GLY A 91 -2.46 -12.62 2.02
C GLY A 91 -1.31 -11.63 2.25
N VAL A 92 -0.12 -12.13 2.58
CA VAL A 92 1.10 -11.33 2.72
C VAL A 92 1.40 -10.57 1.42
N ARG A 93 1.40 -11.25 0.27
CA ARG A 93 1.65 -10.61 -1.03
C ARG A 93 0.59 -9.58 -1.39
N ALA A 94 -0.68 -9.85 -1.11
CA ALA A 94 -1.77 -8.91 -1.32
C ALA A 94 -1.59 -7.66 -0.43
N PHE A 95 -1.10 -7.85 0.80
CA PHE A 95 -0.74 -6.74 1.67
C PHE A 95 0.47 -5.96 1.15
N LEU A 96 1.56 -6.60 0.70
CA LEU A 96 2.73 -5.92 0.11
C LEU A 96 2.32 -4.95 -1.01
N ARG A 97 1.38 -5.36 -1.87
CA ARG A 97 0.85 -4.53 -2.96
C ARG A 97 0.08 -3.30 -2.45
N LYS A 98 -0.60 -3.41 -1.30
CA LYS A 98 -1.25 -2.27 -0.64
C LYS A 98 -0.21 -1.38 0.04
N TYR A 99 0.77 -2.00 0.70
CA TYR A 99 1.84 -1.34 1.44
C TYR A 99 2.74 -0.49 0.54
N TYR A 100 2.91 -0.90 -0.72
CA TYR A 100 3.54 -0.07 -1.76
C TYR A 100 2.97 1.36 -1.81
N ARG A 101 1.66 1.54 -1.61
CA ARG A 101 1.00 2.86 -1.65
C ARG A 101 1.38 3.75 -0.46
N ALA A 102 1.92 3.19 0.62
CA ALA A 102 2.43 3.98 1.74
C ALA A 102 3.57 4.92 1.30
N SER A 103 4.33 4.55 0.25
CA SER A 103 5.33 5.44 -0.34
C SER A 103 4.72 6.72 -0.93
N GLU A 104 3.53 6.63 -1.51
CA GLU A 104 2.81 7.80 -2.05
C GLU A 104 2.32 8.70 -0.92
N ASP A 105 1.91 8.11 0.22
CA ASP A 105 1.55 8.86 1.42
C ASP A 105 2.78 9.58 2.03
N MET A 106 3.96 8.95 2.04
CA MET A 106 5.22 9.61 2.44
C MET A 106 5.57 10.79 1.54
N GLU A 107 5.49 10.61 0.21
CA GLU A 107 5.72 11.68 -0.76
C GLU A 107 4.72 12.83 -0.57
N TYR A 108 3.44 12.52 -0.33
CA TYR A 108 2.40 13.51 -0.06
C TYR A 108 2.70 14.34 1.19
N LEU A 109 3.08 13.69 2.29
CA LEU A 109 3.44 14.37 3.54
C LEU A 109 4.66 15.30 3.37
N SER A 110 5.59 14.92 2.49
CA SER A 110 6.79 15.72 2.20
C SER A 110 6.54 16.99 1.38
N GLN A 111 5.34 17.18 0.82
CA GLN A 111 5.06 18.31 -0.08
C GLN A 111 5.28 19.69 0.57
N ARG A 112 5.11 19.76 1.89
CA ARG A 112 5.29 20.99 2.68
C ARG A 112 6.70 21.16 3.23
N PHE A 113 7.61 20.23 2.95
CA PHE A 113 8.99 20.31 3.43
C PHE A 113 9.84 21.26 2.59
N PRO A 114 10.91 21.84 3.17
CA PRO A 114 11.94 22.51 2.39
C PRO A 114 12.58 21.53 1.40
N LYS A 115 13.16 22.09 0.33
CA LYS A 115 13.58 21.35 -0.88
C LYS A 115 14.56 20.21 -0.58
N ASP A 116 15.49 20.44 0.34
CA ASP A 116 16.50 19.49 0.80
C ASP A 116 15.85 18.27 1.49
N ARG A 117 14.92 18.49 2.43
CA ARG A 117 14.22 17.40 3.11
C ARG A 117 13.25 16.67 2.19
N LYS A 118 12.59 17.40 1.30
CA LYS A 118 11.70 16.80 0.29
C LYS A 118 12.45 15.83 -0.63
N GLN A 119 13.68 16.17 -1.04
CA GLN A 119 14.53 15.27 -1.82
C GLN A 119 14.90 14.01 -1.02
N LYS A 120 15.30 14.16 0.24
CA LYS A 120 15.59 13.02 1.12
C LYS A 120 14.39 12.09 1.27
N VAL A 121 13.19 12.63 1.50
CA VAL A 121 11.96 11.81 1.60
C VAL A 121 11.65 11.12 0.28
N ALA A 122 11.82 11.79 -0.86
CA ALA A 122 11.59 11.17 -2.16
C ALA A 122 12.55 10.00 -2.42
N GLU A 123 13.82 10.11 -2.01
CA GLU A 123 14.80 9.03 -2.07
C GLU A 123 14.40 7.87 -1.15
N ILE A 124 14.06 8.16 0.11
CA ILE A 124 13.58 7.15 1.08
C ILE A 124 12.34 6.43 0.55
N ALA A 125 11.34 7.16 0.05
CA ALA A 125 10.10 6.60 -0.48
C ALA A 125 10.36 5.72 -1.71
N ARG A 126 11.28 6.13 -2.60
CA ARG A 126 11.69 5.34 -3.78
C ARG A 126 12.40 4.04 -3.37
N GLU A 127 13.32 4.10 -2.43
CA GLU A 127 14.04 2.94 -1.93
C GLU A 127 13.11 1.98 -1.19
N PHE A 128 12.28 2.50 -0.29
CA PHE A 128 11.24 1.73 0.39
C PHE A 128 10.34 1.00 -0.60
N ARG A 129 9.87 1.71 -1.63
CA ARG A 129 9.05 1.14 -2.71
C ARG A 129 9.77 0.02 -3.46
N ALA A 130 11.06 0.20 -3.74
CA ALA A 130 11.89 -0.82 -4.39
C ALA A 130 12.07 -2.06 -3.50
N THR A 131 12.33 -1.87 -2.20
CA THR A 131 12.43 -2.96 -1.22
C THR A 131 11.13 -3.74 -1.14
N VAL A 132 10.00 -3.07 -0.92
CA VAL A 132 8.68 -3.73 -0.83
C VAL A 132 8.33 -4.49 -2.11
N LYS A 133 8.68 -3.95 -3.28
CA LYS A 133 8.50 -4.66 -4.55
C LYS A 133 9.41 -5.89 -4.66
N GLY A 134 10.65 -5.78 -4.21
CA GLY A 134 11.61 -6.88 -4.18
C GLY A 134 11.17 -8.02 -3.25
N MET A 135 10.38 -7.71 -2.21
CA MET A 135 9.82 -8.70 -1.27
C MET A 135 8.74 -9.60 -1.87
N ASP A 136 8.14 -9.27 -3.04
CA ASP A 136 7.13 -10.14 -3.66
C ASP A 136 7.73 -11.49 -4.10
N LYS A 137 9.03 -11.50 -4.45
CA LYS A 137 9.75 -12.73 -4.84
C LYS A 137 9.98 -13.67 -3.64
N PRO A 138 10.65 -13.27 -2.53
CA PRO A 138 10.82 -14.16 -1.38
C PRO A 138 9.47 -14.57 -0.77
N ALA A 139 8.44 -13.72 -0.82
CA ALA A 139 7.09 -14.11 -0.39
C ALA A 139 6.44 -15.17 -1.31
N ALA A 140 6.73 -15.15 -2.62
CA ALA A 140 6.28 -16.19 -3.54
C ALA A 140 7.06 -17.50 -3.37
N ASP A 141 8.36 -17.39 -3.15
CA ASP A 141 9.28 -18.52 -2.93
C ASP A 141 9.18 -19.07 -1.48
N ARG A 142 8.45 -18.38 -0.60
CA ARG A 142 8.29 -18.67 0.84
C ARG A 142 9.62 -18.71 1.60
N ASP A 143 10.58 -17.91 1.15
CA ASP A 143 11.87 -17.76 1.79
C ASP A 143 11.73 -16.80 2.98
N VAL A 144 11.51 -17.39 4.16
CA VAL A 144 11.30 -16.65 5.41
C VAL A 144 12.53 -15.83 5.79
N VAL A 145 13.75 -16.37 5.59
CA VAL A 145 14.98 -15.70 6.02
C VAL A 145 15.18 -14.42 5.22
N LEU A 146 15.10 -14.53 3.89
CA LEU A 146 15.24 -13.38 3.00
C LEU A 146 14.08 -12.39 3.19
N PHE A 147 12.86 -12.88 3.42
CA PHE A 147 11.71 -12.01 3.70
C PHE A 147 11.92 -11.17 4.97
N LEU A 148 12.40 -11.77 6.07
CA LEU A 148 12.64 -11.07 7.33
C LEU A 148 13.78 -10.06 7.23
N GLU A 149 14.84 -10.37 6.48
CA GLU A 149 15.94 -9.42 6.22
C GLU A 149 15.43 -8.19 5.45
N MET A 150 14.68 -8.42 4.37
CA MET A 150 14.09 -7.33 3.59
C MET A 150 13.03 -6.56 4.39
N HIS A 151 12.31 -7.22 5.28
CA HIS A 151 11.33 -6.60 6.17
C HIS A 151 11.98 -5.55 7.06
N LYS A 152 13.08 -5.93 7.75
CA LYS A 152 13.88 -5.01 8.58
C LYS A 152 14.43 -3.84 7.75
N ASN A 153 14.85 -4.09 6.51
CA ASN A 153 15.30 -3.03 5.62
C ASN A 153 14.18 -2.04 5.27
N ALA A 154 12.95 -2.51 5.05
CA ALA A 154 11.80 -1.64 4.81
C ALA A 154 11.43 -0.83 6.07
N GLU A 155 11.45 -1.47 7.25
CA GLU A 155 11.21 -0.82 8.55
C GLU A 155 12.21 0.31 8.82
N ASN A 156 13.50 0.07 8.57
CA ASN A 156 14.54 1.09 8.68
C ASN A 156 14.27 2.32 7.79
N LYS A 157 13.66 2.13 6.61
CA LYS A 157 13.30 3.26 5.72
C LYS A 157 12.11 4.05 6.26
N VAL A 158 11.12 3.37 6.83
CA VAL A 158 10.00 4.01 7.52
C VAL A 158 10.50 4.81 8.73
N ALA A 159 11.40 4.24 9.53
CA ALA A 159 12.04 4.92 10.66
C ALA A 159 12.80 6.18 10.21
N GLN A 160 13.64 6.07 9.17
CA GLN A 160 14.33 7.23 8.57
C GLN A 160 13.37 8.33 8.11
N PHE A 161 12.21 7.96 7.57
CA PHE A 161 11.17 8.93 7.21
C PHE A 161 10.60 9.65 8.46
N PHE A 162 10.30 8.91 9.54
CA PHE A 162 9.83 9.51 10.79
C PHE A 162 10.90 10.39 11.45
N ASP A 163 12.17 10.05 11.33
CA ASP A 163 13.26 10.89 11.83
C ASP A 163 13.34 12.22 11.08
N VAL A 164 13.14 12.20 9.75
CA VAL A 164 13.05 13.44 8.95
C VAL A 164 11.84 14.28 9.37
N LEU A 165 10.69 13.65 9.66
CA LEU A 165 9.51 14.33 10.19
C LEU A 165 9.80 15.02 11.53
N LYS A 166 10.41 14.31 12.48
CA LYS A 166 10.76 14.83 13.81
C LYS A 166 11.74 15.99 13.72
N SER A 167 12.81 15.84 12.94
CA SER A 167 13.83 16.90 12.76
C SER A 167 13.29 18.21 12.17
N GLY A 168 12.10 18.17 11.56
CA GLY A 168 11.47 19.33 10.94
C GLY A 168 10.29 19.90 11.68
N SER A 169 9.85 19.22 12.72
CA SER A 169 8.85 19.71 13.65
C SER A 169 9.63 20.44 14.72
N ASP A 170 9.59 21.77 14.71
CA ASP A 170 10.15 22.65 15.74
C ASP A 170 9.32 22.49 17.03
N VAL A 171 9.26 21.26 17.54
CA VAL A 171 8.60 20.89 18.79
C VAL A 171 9.69 21.02 19.84
N PRO A 172 9.61 22.01 20.74
CA PRO A 172 10.57 22.17 21.81
C PRO A 172 10.66 20.86 22.60
N ASP A 173 11.87 20.37 22.85
CA ASP A 173 12.17 19.20 23.68
C ASP A 173 11.81 19.39 25.17
N GLU A 174 10.96 20.38 25.48
CA GLU A 174 10.56 20.78 26.82
C GLU A 174 9.24 20.11 27.22
N LEU A 175 9.30 18.79 27.47
CA LEU A 175 8.32 18.08 28.31
C LEU A 175 9.03 17.03 29.17
#